data_AF-A0A2K3UVH7-F1
#
_entry.id   AF-A0A2K3UVH7-F1
#
_cell.length_a   1.000
_cell.length_b   1.000
_cell.length_c   1.000
_cell.angle_alpha   90.00
_cell.angle_beta   90.00
_cell.angle_gamma   90.00
#
_symmetry.space_group_name_H-M   'P 1'
#
loop_
_entity.id
_entity.type
_entity.pdbx_description
1 polymer ?
#
loop_
_entity_poly.entity_id
_entity_poly.type
_entity_poly.pdbx_seq_one_letter_code
_entity_poly.pdbx_strand_id
1 'polypeptide(L)'
;MKPEQVQSQLSRVLGEAISGLSDPRVPLIVTIERVAVTSDYGQARVYVSAMTGNMDDLLQALNQARGYLQRQVADQVRLRRTPTLEFFDAGGKVW
;
A
#
# COMPACT_ATOMS: atom_id res chain seq x y z
N MET A 1 4.56 -12.84 14.83
CA MET A 1 3.64 -13.08 13.70
C MET A 1 4.43 -13.61 12.53
N LYS A 2 3.85 -14.49 11.72
CA LYS A 2 4.49 -14.92 10.47
C LYS A 2 4.48 -13.76 9.47
N PRO A 3 5.48 -13.62 8.57
CA PRO A 3 5.51 -12.55 7.58
C PRO A 3 4.25 -12.48 6.73
N GLU A 4 3.72 -13.65 6.34
CA GLU A 4 2.48 -13.81 5.57
C GLU A 4 1.26 -13.20 6.26
N GLN A 5 1.17 -13.34 7.60
CA GLN A 5 0.08 -12.75 8.37
C GLN A 5 0.16 -11.22 8.38
N VAL A 6 1.37 -10.68 8.49
CA VAL A 6 1.60 -9.23 8.47
C VAL A 6 1.29 -8.69 7.07
N GLN A 7 1.71 -9.37 6.01
CA GLN A 7 1.41 -8.99 4.62
C GLN A 7 -0.11 -8.98 4.36
N SER A 8 -0.83 -10.02 4.79
CA SER A 8 -2.28 -10.09 4.65
C SER A 8 -3.00 -8.97 5.41
N GLN A 9 -2.58 -8.68 6.64
CA GLN A 9 -3.13 -7.58 7.42
C GLN A 9 -2.84 -6.21 6.79
N LEU A 10 -1.61 -5.97 6.34
CA LEU A 10 -1.24 -4.74 5.64
C LEU A 10 -2.07 -4.56 4.38
N SER A 11 -2.20 -5.60 3.54
CA SER A 11 -2.99 -5.54 2.32
C SER A 11 -4.44 -5.12 2.59
N ARG A 12 -5.07 -5.71 3.61
CA ARG A 12 -6.44 -5.37 3.99
C ARG A 12 -6.57 -3.93 4.46
N VAL A 13 -5.74 -3.52 5.43
CA VAL A 13 -5.80 -2.16 6.01
C VAL A 13 -5.52 -1.10 4.96
N LEU A 14 -4.53 -1.34 4.10
CA LEU A 14 -4.19 -0.42 3.02
C LEU A 14 -5.32 -0.36 1.97
N GLY A 15 -5.97 -1.47 1.65
CA GLY A 15 -7.09 -1.48 0.71
C GLY A 15 -8.26 -0.63 1.21
N GLU A 16 -8.61 -0.80 2.48
CA GLU A 16 -9.63 0.02 3.15
C GLU A 16 -9.23 1.50 3.20
N ALA A 17 -7.97 1.79 3.56
CA ALA A 17 -7.46 3.16 3.66
C ALA A 17 -7.37 3.89 2.32
N ILE A 18 -6.97 3.20 1.25
CA ILE A 18 -6.89 3.75 -0.12
C ILE A 18 -8.29 4.03 -0.65
N SER A 19 -9.25 3.14 -0.40
CA SER A 19 -10.65 3.34 -0.80
C SER A 19 -11.29 4.57 -0.14
N GLY A 20 -10.78 4.99 1.02
CA GLY A 20 -11.21 6.21 1.71
C GLY A 20 -10.50 7.50 1.26
N LEU A 21 -9.52 7.43 0.35
CA LEU A 21 -8.84 8.63 -0.16
C LEU A 21 -9.76 9.40 -1.11
N SER A 22 -9.99 10.68 -0.82
CA SER A 22 -10.75 11.61 -1.68
C SER A 22 -9.83 12.40 -2.63
N ASP A 23 -8.84 11.74 -3.24
CA ASP A 23 -7.93 12.38 -4.20
C ASP A 23 -8.43 12.12 -5.64
N PRO A 24 -8.66 13.16 -6.46
CA PRO A 24 -9.14 13.00 -7.84
C PRO A 24 -8.15 12.24 -8.76
N ARG A 25 -6.88 12.11 -8.36
CA ARG A 25 -5.85 11.36 -9.09
C ARG A 25 -5.86 9.87 -8.77
N VAL A 26 -6.53 9.47 -7.69
CA VAL A 26 -6.70 8.06 -7.33
C VAL A 26 -7.90 7.54 -8.12
N PRO A 27 -7.72 6.58 -9.05
CA PRO A 27 -8.83 6.01 -9.80
C PRO A 27 -9.86 5.38 -8.86
N LEU A 28 -11.12 5.37 -9.28
CA LEU A 28 -12.23 4.83 -8.47
C LEU A 28 -12.03 3.35 -8.07
N ILE A 29 -11.26 2.59 -8.86
CA ILE A 29 -11.00 1.16 -8.64
C ILE A 29 -9.48 0.96 -8.64
N VAL A 30 -8.92 0.96 -7.42
CA VAL A 30 -7.52 0.58 -7.13
C VAL A 30 -7.52 -0.73 -6.37
N THR A 31 -6.69 -1.67 -6.83
CA THR A 31 -6.52 -2.99 -6.24
C THR A 31 -5.09 -3.14 -5.73
N ILE A 32 -4.93 -3.69 -4.52
CA ILE A 32 -3.63 -4.13 -4.03
C ILE A 32 -3.47 -5.61 -4.42
N GLU A 33 -2.52 -5.90 -5.29
CA GLU A 33 -2.26 -7.28 -5.72
C GLU A 33 -1.34 -8.02 -4.76
N ARG A 34 -0.33 -7.32 -4.23
CA ARG A 34 0.69 -7.93 -3.38
C ARG A 34 1.25 -6.92 -2.39
N VAL A 35 1.56 -7.39 -1.20
CA VAL A 35 2.38 -6.67 -0.23
C VAL A 35 3.56 -7.54 0.14
N ALA A 36 4.78 -7.03 -0.05
CA ALA A 36 6.00 -7.69 0.37
C ALA A 36 6.64 -6.85 1.48
N VAL A 37 6.97 -7.49 2.60
CA VAL A 37 7.61 -6.84 3.75
C VAL A 37 9.04 -7.35 3.85
N THR A 38 10.00 -6.47 4.16
CA THR A 38 11.39 -6.86 4.36
C THR A 38 11.55 -7.72 5.61
N SER A 39 12.62 -8.52 5.67
CA SER A 39 12.90 -9.41 6.81
C SER A 39 13.01 -8.68 8.16
N ASP A 40 13.38 -7.40 8.14
CA ASP A 40 13.46 -6.51 9.30
C ASP A 40 12.16 -5.76 9.63
N TYR A 41 11.10 -5.92 8.81
CA TYR A 41 9.82 -5.21 8.92
C TYR A 41 9.91 -3.67 8.84
N GLY A 42 11.05 -3.11 8.42
CA GLY A 42 11.24 -1.68 8.27
C GLY A 42 10.61 -1.11 6.99
N GLN A 43 10.44 -1.92 5.95
CA GLN A 43 9.88 -1.49 4.66
C GLN A 43 8.81 -2.47 4.17
N ALA A 44 7.75 -1.93 3.56
CA ALA A 44 6.68 -2.68 2.93
C ALA A 44 6.45 -2.16 1.50
N ARG A 45 6.71 -3.03 0.53
CA ARG A 45 6.45 -2.80 -0.89
C ARG A 45 5.03 -3.22 -1.21
N VAL A 46 4.24 -2.26 -1.68
CA VAL A 46 2.82 -2.41 -1.99
C VAL A 46 2.68 -2.33 -3.50
N TYR A 47 2.29 -3.45 -4.11
CA TYR A 47 2.03 -3.54 -5.54
C TYR A 47 0.57 -3.27 -5.78
N VAL A 48 0.29 -2.18 -6.50
CA VAL A 48 -1.06 -1.73 -6.81
C VAL A 48 -1.31 -1.84 -8.30
N SER A 49 -2.57 -1.99 -8.69
CA SER A 49 -3.05 -1.84 -10.06
C SER A 49 -4.35 -1.04 -10.05
N ALA A 50 -4.61 -0.32 -11.14
CA ALA A 50 -5.86 0.40 -11.34
C ALA A 50 -6.46 0.02 -12.68
N MET A 51 -7.79 -0.11 -12.75
CA MET A 51 -8.47 -0.43 -14.01
C MET A 51 -8.48 0.75 -15.00
N THR A 52 -8.32 1.97 -14.50
CA THR A 52 -8.38 3.21 -15.28
C THR A 52 -7.41 4.23 -14.70
N GLY A 53 -7.05 5.26 -15.48
CA GLY A 53 -6.17 6.35 -15.03
C GLY A 53 -4.70 6.14 -15.40
N ASN A 54 -3.87 7.12 -15.02
CA ASN A 54 -2.43 7.08 -15.21
C ASN A 54 -1.76 6.49 -13.97
N MET A 55 -0.92 5.48 -14.17
CA MET A 55 -0.25 4.78 -13.08
C MET A 55 0.73 5.68 -12.32
N ASP A 56 1.47 6.53 -13.01
CA ASP A 56 2.41 7.46 -12.38
C ASP A 56 1.68 8.46 -11.47
N ASP A 57 0.53 8.97 -11.91
CA ASP A 57 -0.29 9.89 -11.10
C ASP A 57 -0.83 9.20 -9.85
N LEU A 58 -1.28 7.94 -9.97
CA LEU A 58 -1.71 7.14 -8.83
C LEU A 58 -0.56 6.91 -7.85
N LEU A 59 0.62 6.49 -8.33
CA LEU A 59 1.78 6.26 -7.47
C LEU A 59 2.22 7.54 -6.76
N GLN A 60 2.18 8.68 -7.45
CA GLN A 60 2.44 9.98 -6.83
C GLN A 60 1.41 10.34 -5.76
N ALA A 61 0.12 10.13 -6.03
CA ALA A 61 -0.96 10.40 -5.07
C ALA A 61 -0.82 9.51 -3.82
N LEU A 62 -0.55 8.22 -4.00
CA LEU A 62 -0.29 7.28 -2.89
C LEU A 62 0.96 7.66 -2.10
N ASN A 63 2.02 8.12 -2.76
CA ASN A 63 3.23 8.58 -2.09
C ASN A 63 2.99 9.87 -1.27
N GLN A 64 2.16 10.79 -1.75
CA GLN A 64 1.72 11.96 -0.97
C GLN A 64 0.85 11.54 0.22
N ALA A 65 -0.06 10.58 0.02
CA ALA A 65 -0.91 10.02 1.06
C ALA A 65 -0.17 9.05 2.01
N ARG A 66 1.13 8.78 1.79
CA ARG A 66 1.91 7.78 2.54
C ARG A 66 1.81 7.97 4.05
N GLY A 67 1.88 9.22 4.54
CA GLY A 67 1.78 9.49 5.98
C GLY A 67 0.42 9.11 6.57
N TYR A 68 -0.66 9.37 5.83
CA TYR A 68 -2.01 8.96 6.22
C TYR A 68 -2.14 7.43 6.22
N LEU A 69 -1.67 6.77 5.15
CA LEU A 69 -1.71 5.31 5.03
C LEU A 69 -0.89 4.62 6.12
N GLN A 70 0.30 5.14 6.43
CA GLN A 70 1.13 4.66 7.54
C GLN A 70 0.42 4.79 8.88
N ARG A 71 -0.29 5.90 9.11
CA ARG A 71 -1.07 6.09 10.34
C ARG A 71 -2.20 5.06 10.45
N GLN A 72 -2.95 4.82 9.37
CA GLN A 72 -3.98 3.78 9.36
C GLN A 72 -3.41 2.39 9.66
N VAL A 73 -2.25 2.07 9.09
CA VAL A 73 -1.53 0.83 9.41
C VAL A 73 -1.10 0.78 10.88
N ALA A 74 -0.58 1.87 11.43
CA ALA A 74 -0.15 1.92 12.82
C ALA A 74 -1.32 1.74 13.81
N ASP A 75 -2.49 2.28 13.47
CA ASP A 75 -3.70 2.21 14.29
C ASP A 75 -4.33 0.81 14.27
N GLN A 76 -4.29 0.11 13.13
CA GLN A 76 -4.93 -1.19 12.97
C GLN A 76 -3.99 -2.40 13.14
N VAL A 77 -2.71 -2.26 12.81
CA VAL A 77 -1.73 -3.35 12.84
C VAL A 77 -0.78 -3.13 14.01
N ARG A 78 -0.83 -4.02 15.00
CA ARG A 78 0.07 -3.99 16.17
C ARG A 78 1.49 -4.43 15.79
N LEU A 79 2.27 -3.51 15.24
CA LEU A 79 3.70 -3.68 14.95
C LEU A 79 4.54 -2.88 15.94
N ARG A 80 5.75 -3.37 16.24
CA ARG A 80 6.72 -2.62 17.07
C ARG A 80 7.18 -1.32 16.38
N ARG A 81 7.28 -1.36 15.05
CA ARG A 81 7.59 -0.22 14.19
C ARG A 81 6.71 -0.36 12.95
N THR A 82 6.05 0.73 12.58
CA THR A 82 5.30 0.79 11.32
C THR A 82 6.28 0.84 10.16
N PRO A 83 6.17 -0.05 9.15
CA PRO A 83 7.05 -0.04 8.00
C PRO A 83 6.88 1.24 7.18
N THR A 84 7.94 1.61 6.47
CA THR A 84 7.85 2.60 5.39
C THR A 84 7.14 1.97 4.21
N LEU A 85 6.08 2.63 3.72
CA LEU A 85 5.32 2.15 2.58
C LEU A 85 5.95 2.68 1.29
N GLU A 86 6.19 1.78 0.36
CA GLU A 86 6.64 2.07 -1.00
C GLU A 86 5.65 1.47 -1.99
N PHE A 87 5.19 2.26 -2.95
CA PHE A 87 4.17 1.86 -3.91
C PHE A 87 4.81 1.55 -5.26
N PHE A 88 4.40 0.43 -5.85
CA PHE A 88 4.90 -0.06 -7.14
C PHE A 88 3.73 -0.46 -8.04
N ASP A 89 3.95 -0.38 -9.34
CA ASP A 89 3.03 -0.95 -10.32
C ASP A 89 3.11 -2.48 -10.30
N ALA A 90 1.96 -3.13 -10.11
CA ALA A 90 1.83 -4.59 -10.17
C ALA A 90 2.02 -5.14 -11.60
N GLY A 91 1.70 -4.35 -12.62
CA GLY A 91 1.94 -4.65 -14.04
C GLY A 91 3.40 -4.46 -14.47
N GLY A 92 4.20 -3.77 -13.66
CA GLY A 92 5.64 -3.65 -13.82
C GLY A 92 6.32 -4.97 -13.48
N LYS A 93 6.67 -5.75 -14.50
CA LYS A 93 7.55 -6.93 -14.40
C LYS A 93 8.78 -6.63 -13.52
N VAL A 94 8.73 -7.04 -12.26
CA VAL A 94 9.89 -7.15 -11.38
C VAL A 94 10.57 -8.48 -11.71
N TRP A 95 11.68 -8.42 -12.44
CA TRP A 95 12.66 -9.52 -12.54
C TRP A 95 13.87 -9.17 -11.68
#